data_AF-A0A9W7GKJ9-F1
#
_entry.id   AF-A0A9W7GKJ9-F1
#
_cell.length_a   1.000
_cell.length_b   1.000
_cell.length_c   1.000
_cell.angle_alpha   90.00
_cell.angle_beta   90.00
_cell.angle_gamma   90.00
#
_symmetry.space_group_name_H-M   'P 1'
#
loop_
_entity.id
_entity.type
_entity.pdbx_description
1 polymer ?
#
loop_
_entity_poly.entity_id
_entity_poly.type
_entity_poly.pdbx_seq_one_letter_code
_entity_poly.pdbx_strand_id
1 'polypeptide(L)'
;MESQSEGQSSHNSSETTKVPVHSKDDLTDDQQMCLEWAGEQDWDLIKGYAKKHGPEVLLGVYTVPVDEEWEVVSVLSLASQYDNVEMVKLTLEAGFDNNEAMYFAADTLMKNSDNSTILRLLLEHGLDPNEDLRFEGAVEGHSNHSNLLVAAVVLGHIDQVIALLDHGANVNKTVASPLEKISDTSPLAFTFCYGAHDICRLFLTRGAIITTNDVDIVFGLCFQACKGGQPYLSRDVAIKMFATFLHLGKPDSDVVRDKFDSYAPSNRDPTITNITKHYLQGRPFCCFVCEALTAKERDKLHMCPCRNVAYCSRECQVKHWREHKVLCTGPLNERGESEALVKKRSKTGKGAAAGVADVGVADVGVADVGVADVGGAEGADATEKKGKKGKKGKKGRGKKK
;
A
#
# COMPACT_ATOMS: atom_id res chain seq x y z
N MET A 1 -46.43 27.09 45.46
CA MET A 1 -45.37 26.80 46.45
C MET A 1 -44.42 25.82 45.78
N GLU A 2 -43.16 26.23 45.67
CA GLU A 2 -41.94 25.45 45.40
C GLU A 2 -42.04 24.18 44.52
N SER A 3 -41.51 24.29 43.30
CA SER A 3 -40.99 23.17 42.52
C SER A 3 -39.54 23.48 42.11
N GLN A 4 -38.64 22.55 42.40
CA GLN A 4 -37.21 22.66 42.09
C GLN A 4 -36.95 22.44 40.59
N SER A 5 -35.94 23.11 40.03
CA SER A 5 -35.12 22.54 38.96
C SER A 5 -33.75 23.25 38.92
N GLU A 6 -32.73 22.49 38.57
CA GLU A 6 -31.32 22.88 38.67
C GLU A 6 -30.87 23.59 37.40
N GLY A 7 -30.26 24.79 37.53
CA GLY A 7 -29.59 25.47 36.43
C GLY A 7 -28.12 25.10 36.40
N GLN A 8 -27.74 24.13 35.55
CA GLN A 8 -26.32 23.82 35.33
C GLN A 8 -25.63 24.96 34.58
N SER A 9 -24.46 25.36 35.09
CA SER A 9 -23.67 26.46 34.54
C SER A 9 -23.13 26.12 33.16
N SER A 10 -23.29 27.06 32.24
CA SER A 10 -22.65 27.05 30.92
C SER A 10 -21.13 26.97 31.02
N HIS A 11 -20.52 26.15 30.16
CA HIS A 11 -19.13 26.31 29.74
C HIS A 11 -19.08 26.33 28.21
N ASN A 12 -18.78 27.51 27.67
CA ASN A 12 -18.47 27.69 26.25
C ASN A 12 -17.15 26.99 25.90
N SER A 13 -17.18 26.14 24.88
CA SER A 13 -16.09 25.80 23.94
C SER A 13 -16.68 24.85 22.91
N SER A 14 -16.62 25.07 21.61
CA SER A 14 -15.94 26.13 20.84
C SER A 14 -16.69 26.33 19.51
N GLU A 15 -16.75 27.56 19.01
CA GLU A 15 -17.14 27.81 17.61
C GLU A 15 -16.22 27.03 16.67
N THR A 16 -16.75 26.01 16.01
CA THR A 16 -16.09 25.36 14.87
C THR A 16 -16.64 25.99 13.60
N THR A 17 -16.05 27.12 13.23
CA THR A 17 -16.27 27.79 11.94
C THR A 17 -15.78 26.90 10.79
N LYS A 18 -16.69 26.12 10.21
CA LYS A 18 -16.51 25.41 8.92
C LYS A 18 -17.68 25.74 7.98
N VAL A 19 -17.49 26.78 7.17
CA VAL A 19 -18.30 27.12 5.98
C VAL A 19 -17.29 27.74 5.00
N PRO A 20 -17.14 27.16 3.80
CA PRO A 20 -17.84 27.73 2.65
C PRO A 20 -18.76 26.70 2.00
N VAL A 21 -20.03 26.72 2.41
CA VAL A 21 -21.12 26.21 1.57
C VAL A 21 -21.27 27.24 0.47
N HIS A 22 -20.82 26.91 -0.74
CA HIS A 22 -21.06 27.74 -1.92
C HIS A 22 -22.47 27.43 -2.43
N SER A 23 -23.40 28.34 -2.19
CA SER A 23 -24.75 28.26 -2.76
C SER A 23 -24.67 28.47 -4.26
N LYS A 24 -25.65 27.94 -5.01
CA LYS A 24 -25.84 28.34 -6.41
C LYS A 24 -26.02 29.87 -6.52
N ASP A 25 -26.60 30.50 -5.51
CA ASP A 25 -26.83 31.95 -5.45
C ASP A 25 -25.53 32.79 -5.37
N ASP A 26 -24.40 32.18 -4.99
CA ASP A 26 -23.09 32.86 -4.94
C ASP A 26 -22.43 32.96 -6.34
N LEU A 27 -22.98 32.26 -7.34
CA LEU A 27 -22.49 32.23 -8.71
C LEU A 27 -23.08 33.35 -9.56
N THR A 28 -22.30 33.85 -10.53
CA THR A 28 -22.80 34.79 -11.53
C THR A 28 -23.87 34.16 -12.42
N ASP A 29 -24.82 34.97 -12.91
CA ASP A 29 -25.87 34.52 -13.85
C ASP A 29 -25.29 33.73 -15.03
N ASP A 30 -24.15 34.20 -15.58
CA ASP A 30 -23.43 33.55 -16.68
C ASP A 30 -22.94 32.13 -16.33
N GLN A 31 -22.42 31.94 -15.11
CA GLN A 31 -21.99 30.64 -14.60
C GLN A 31 -23.19 29.73 -14.31
N GLN A 32 -24.26 30.26 -13.71
CA GLN A 32 -25.48 29.49 -13.46
C GLN A 32 -26.10 28.98 -14.76
N MET A 33 -26.15 29.80 -15.81
CA MET A 33 -26.61 29.40 -17.15
C MET A 33 -25.72 28.31 -17.76
N CYS A 34 -24.39 28.41 -17.65
CA CYS A 34 -23.48 27.37 -18.15
C CYS A 34 -23.66 26.03 -17.42
N LEU A 35 -23.99 26.06 -16.13
CA LEU A 35 -24.27 24.86 -15.32
C LEU A 35 -25.61 24.22 -15.66
N GLU A 36 -26.65 25.01 -15.92
CA GLU A 36 -27.95 24.51 -16.40
C GLU A 36 -27.81 23.80 -17.75
N TRP A 37 -27.16 24.44 -18.72
CA TRP A 37 -26.88 23.81 -20.02
C TRP A 37 -25.98 22.58 -19.92
N ALA A 38 -25.09 22.50 -18.92
CA ALA A 38 -24.24 21.34 -18.70
C ALA A 38 -25.07 20.13 -18.20
N GLY A 39 -26.08 20.38 -17.36
CA GLY A 39 -27.06 19.36 -16.96
C GLY A 39 -27.95 18.90 -18.13
N GLU A 40 -28.27 19.82 -19.04
CA GLU A 40 -29.00 19.52 -20.29
C GLU A 40 -28.12 18.91 -21.40
N GLN A 41 -26.80 18.84 -21.18
CA GLN A 41 -25.77 18.38 -22.14
C GLN A 41 -25.65 19.23 -23.43
N ASP A 42 -26.04 20.51 -23.36
CA ASP A 42 -26.00 21.47 -24.47
C ASP A 42 -24.59 22.07 -24.68
N TRP A 43 -23.60 21.20 -24.86
CA TRP A 43 -22.17 21.53 -24.88
C TRP A 43 -21.77 22.54 -25.97
N ASP A 44 -22.43 22.51 -27.13
CA ASP A 44 -22.17 23.48 -28.22
C ASP A 44 -22.66 24.89 -27.86
N LEU A 45 -23.74 25.01 -27.08
CA LEU A 45 -24.23 26.29 -26.57
C LEU A 45 -23.23 26.89 -25.56
N ILE A 46 -22.74 26.08 -24.62
CA ILE A 46 -21.70 26.46 -23.66
C ILE A 46 -20.43 26.93 -24.39
N LYS A 47 -19.94 26.16 -25.37
CA LYS A 47 -18.77 26.54 -26.20
C LYS A 47 -18.99 27.88 -26.91
N GLY A 48 -20.18 28.09 -27.47
CA GLY A 48 -20.56 29.36 -28.10
C GLY A 48 -20.61 30.52 -27.11
N TYR A 49 -21.09 30.28 -25.90
CA TYR A 49 -21.23 31.27 -24.84
C TYR A 49 -19.87 31.71 -24.28
N ALA A 50 -19.04 30.77 -23.84
CA ALA A 50 -17.71 31.03 -23.31
C ALA A 50 -16.82 31.78 -24.32
N LYS A 51 -16.93 31.45 -25.61
CA LYS A 51 -16.21 32.17 -26.68
C LYS A 51 -16.62 33.66 -26.81
N LYS A 52 -17.84 34.01 -26.40
CA LYS A 52 -18.40 35.36 -26.52
C LYS A 52 -18.23 36.17 -25.23
N HIS A 53 -18.37 35.53 -24.07
CA HIS A 53 -18.43 36.19 -22.76
C HIS A 53 -17.15 36.03 -21.91
N GLY A 54 -16.25 35.13 -22.32
CA GLY A 54 -15.02 34.80 -21.61
C GLY A 54 -15.04 33.36 -21.09
N PRO A 55 -13.89 32.66 -21.03
CA PRO A 55 -13.80 31.30 -20.48
C PRO A 55 -14.16 31.24 -18.97
N GLU A 56 -14.15 32.37 -18.27
CA GLU A 56 -14.42 32.50 -16.82
C GLU A 56 -15.85 32.06 -16.42
N VAL A 57 -16.78 32.05 -17.39
CA VAL A 57 -18.15 31.52 -17.21
C VAL A 57 -18.18 30.00 -16.93
N LEU A 58 -17.09 29.27 -17.25
CA LEU A 58 -16.96 27.83 -16.99
C LEU A 58 -16.50 27.53 -15.56
N LEU A 59 -16.10 28.55 -14.79
CA LEU A 59 -15.47 28.40 -13.47
C LEU A 59 -16.47 28.32 -12.30
N GLY A 60 -17.78 28.21 -12.60
CA GLY A 60 -18.81 28.07 -11.58
C GLY A 60 -18.76 26.71 -10.88
N VAL A 61 -18.73 26.73 -9.54
CA VAL A 61 -18.76 25.55 -8.67
C VAL A 61 -19.69 25.82 -7.50
N TYR A 62 -20.60 24.89 -7.22
CA TYR A 62 -21.47 24.93 -6.04
C TYR A 62 -21.70 23.52 -5.48
N THR A 63 -22.10 23.44 -4.21
CA THR A 63 -22.31 22.16 -3.52
C THR A 63 -23.79 21.95 -3.21
N VAL A 64 -24.34 20.76 -3.49
CA VAL A 64 -25.74 20.42 -3.18
C VAL A 64 -25.85 19.18 -2.29
N PRO A 65 -26.80 19.16 -1.34
CA PRO A 65 -27.12 17.95 -0.59
C PRO A 65 -27.94 16.98 -1.47
N VAL A 66 -27.46 15.74 -1.61
CA VAL A 66 -28.12 14.64 -2.34
C VAL A 66 -28.06 13.40 -1.45
N ASP A 67 -29.23 12.86 -1.08
CA ASP A 67 -29.37 11.61 -0.31
C ASP A 67 -28.41 11.47 0.90
N GLU A 68 -28.35 12.53 1.72
CA GLU A 68 -27.50 12.67 2.93
C GLU A 68 -25.99 12.91 2.67
N GLU A 69 -25.54 12.92 1.41
CA GLU A 69 -24.18 13.34 0.99
C GLU A 69 -24.16 14.74 0.35
N TRP A 70 -22.97 15.26 0.07
CA TRP A 70 -22.78 16.54 -0.66
C TRP A 70 -22.11 16.25 -2.02
N GLU A 71 -22.77 16.66 -3.11
CA GLU A 71 -22.21 16.59 -4.47
C GLU A 71 -21.64 17.94 -4.90
N VAL A 72 -20.50 17.91 -5.61
CA VAL A 72 -19.84 19.11 -6.15
C VAL A 72 -20.21 19.30 -7.62
N VAL A 73 -21.05 20.28 -7.90
CA VAL A 73 -21.58 20.57 -9.24
C VAL A 73 -20.78 21.68 -9.89
N SER A 74 -20.23 21.37 -11.07
CA SER A 74 -19.46 22.28 -11.91
C SER A 74 -19.58 21.85 -13.38
N VAL A 75 -19.22 22.72 -14.32
CA VAL A 75 -19.13 22.32 -15.74
C VAL A 75 -18.13 21.17 -15.91
N LEU A 76 -17.04 21.17 -15.12
CA LEU A 76 -16.02 20.11 -15.12
C LEU A 76 -16.57 18.76 -14.65
N SER A 77 -17.29 18.71 -13.53
CA SER A 77 -17.80 17.46 -12.96
C SER A 77 -18.92 16.86 -13.83
N LEU A 78 -19.82 17.69 -14.36
CA LEU A 78 -20.83 17.25 -15.32
C LEU A 78 -20.20 16.75 -16.63
N ALA A 79 -19.26 17.51 -17.22
CA ALA A 79 -18.53 17.08 -18.42
C ALA A 79 -17.78 15.76 -18.19
N SER A 80 -17.23 15.53 -16.99
CA SER A 80 -16.53 14.29 -16.63
C SER A 80 -17.49 13.11 -16.46
N GLN A 81 -18.66 13.34 -15.85
CA GLN A 81 -19.72 12.33 -15.70
C GLN A 81 -20.24 11.83 -17.07
N TYR A 82 -20.30 12.71 -18.07
CA TYR A 82 -20.75 12.39 -19.43
C TYR A 82 -19.61 12.06 -20.42
N ASP A 83 -18.39 11.78 -19.93
CA ASP A 83 -17.17 11.47 -20.73
C ASP A 83 -16.85 12.51 -21.84
N ASN A 84 -17.23 13.78 -21.63
CA ASN A 84 -17.00 14.86 -22.57
C ASN A 84 -15.60 15.46 -22.42
N VAL A 85 -14.63 14.76 -23.01
CA VAL A 85 -13.21 15.14 -23.05
C VAL A 85 -12.98 16.56 -23.59
N GLU A 86 -13.76 17.02 -24.58
CA GLU A 86 -13.63 18.37 -25.14
C GLU A 86 -14.01 19.45 -24.10
N MET A 87 -15.14 19.27 -23.42
CA MET A 87 -15.61 20.24 -22.42
C MET A 87 -14.78 20.21 -21.13
N VAL A 88 -14.32 19.03 -20.70
CA VAL A 88 -13.32 18.91 -19.61
C VAL A 88 -12.08 19.72 -19.96
N LYS A 89 -11.53 19.50 -21.16
CA LYS A 89 -10.33 20.22 -21.60
C LYS A 89 -10.54 21.73 -21.66
N LEU A 90 -11.65 22.21 -22.24
CA LEU A 90 -11.96 23.64 -22.32
C LEU A 90 -12.14 24.28 -20.94
N THR A 91 -12.73 23.56 -19.98
CA THR A 91 -12.90 24.04 -18.60
C THR A 91 -11.56 24.12 -17.88
N LEU A 92 -10.65 23.16 -18.07
CA LEU A 92 -9.30 23.21 -17.52
C LEU A 92 -8.43 24.30 -18.19
N GLU A 93 -8.52 24.47 -19.52
CA GLU A 93 -7.86 25.55 -20.26
C GLU A 93 -8.38 26.95 -19.88
N ALA A 94 -9.58 27.05 -19.28
CA ALA A 94 -10.12 28.27 -18.69
C ALA A 94 -9.45 28.69 -17.36
N GLY A 95 -8.56 27.85 -16.80
CA GLY A 95 -7.94 28.08 -15.48
C GLY A 95 -8.81 27.60 -14.32
N PHE A 96 -9.59 26.53 -14.52
CA PHE A 96 -10.36 25.90 -13.44
C PHE A 96 -9.43 25.24 -12.43
N ASP A 97 -9.41 25.79 -11.21
CA ASP A 97 -8.54 25.42 -10.09
C ASP A 97 -9.40 25.24 -8.82
N ASN A 98 -10.23 24.20 -8.81
CA ASN A 98 -11.02 23.80 -7.65
C ASN A 98 -10.78 22.31 -7.37
N ASN A 99 -9.92 22.04 -6.38
CA ASN A 99 -9.48 20.68 -6.03
C ASN A 99 -10.64 19.73 -5.68
N GLU A 100 -11.68 20.24 -5.01
CA GLU A 100 -12.82 19.42 -4.58
C GLU A 100 -13.64 18.94 -5.79
N ALA A 101 -13.94 19.85 -6.72
CA ALA A 101 -14.63 19.55 -7.97
C ALA A 101 -13.76 18.67 -8.90
N MET A 102 -12.45 18.89 -8.96
CA MET A 102 -11.53 18.04 -9.74
C MET A 102 -11.44 16.61 -9.17
N TYR A 103 -11.43 16.45 -7.85
CA TYR A 103 -11.45 15.13 -7.20
C TYR A 103 -12.79 14.44 -7.40
N PHE A 104 -13.91 15.14 -7.19
CA PHE A 104 -15.26 14.61 -7.41
C PHE A 104 -15.47 14.18 -8.87
N ALA A 105 -14.96 14.96 -9.82
CA ALA A 105 -14.94 14.61 -11.24
C ALA A 105 -14.11 13.35 -11.52
N ALA A 106 -12.94 13.20 -10.89
CA ALA A 106 -12.10 12.02 -11.02
C ALA A 106 -12.77 10.76 -10.44
N ASP A 107 -13.27 10.81 -9.20
CA ASP A 107 -13.93 9.68 -8.55
C ASP A 107 -15.21 9.25 -9.31
N THR A 108 -16.03 10.21 -9.74
CA THR A 108 -17.22 9.97 -10.57
C THR A 108 -16.86 9.33 -11.92
N LEU A 109 -15.84 9.84 -12.61
CA LEU A 109 -15.33 9.23 -13.84
C LEU A 109 -14.92 7.78 -13.60
N MET A 110 -14.12 7.54 -12.56
CA MET A 110 -13.54 6.22 -12.29
C MET A 110 -14.62 5.17 -12.01
N LYS A 111 -15.72 5.53 -11.34
CA LYS A 111 -16.89 4.67 -11.11
C LYS A 111 -17.66 4.35 -12.40
N ASN A 112 -17.68 5.27 -13.37
CA ASN A 112 -18.52 5.19 -14.58
C ASN A 112 -17.77 4.77 -15.86
N SER A 113 -16.44 4.82 -15.88
CA SER A 113 -15.61 4.61 -17.07
C SER A 113 -14.25 4.00 -16.71
N ASP A 114 -13.71 3.14 -17.58
CA ASP A 114 -12.33 2.64 -17.52
C ASP A 114 -11.34 3.58 -18.26
N ASN A 115 -11.86 4.55 -19.01
CA ASN A 115 -11.08 5.54 -19.76
C ASN A 115 -10.23 6.40 -18.82
N SER A 116 -8.90 6.39 -19.01
CA SER A 116 -7.98 7.23 -18.22
C SER A 116 -7.77 8.64 -18.79
N THR A 117 -8.39 8.99 -19.92
CA THR A 117 -8.13 10.27 -20.63
C THR A 117 -8.49 11.49 -19.78
N ILE A 118 -9.70 11.54 -19.21
CA ILE A 118 -10.14 12.66 -18.36
C ILE A 118 -9.33 12.70 -17.07
N LEU A 119 -9.07 11.55 -16.44
CA LEU A 119 -8.19 11.47 -15.26
C LEU A 119 -6.79 12.03 -15.53
N ARG A 120 -6.20 11.74 -16.70
CA ARG A 120 -4.91 12.32 -17.11
C ARG A 120 -4.98 13.83 -17.28
N LEU A 121 -6.03 14.36 -17.93
CA LEU A 121 -6.23 15.81 -18.04
C LEU A 121 -6.32 16.48 -16.67
N LEU A 122 -7.07 15.90 -15.72
CA LEU A 122 -7.18 16.42 -14.35
C LEU A 122 -5.83 16.41 -13.62
N LEU A 123 -5.07 15.32 -13.72
CA LEU A 123 -3.73 15.18 -13.13
C LEU A 123 -2.67 16.06 -13.80
N GLU A 124 -2.82 16.39 -15.09
CA GLU A 124 -1.98 17.36 -15.82
C GLU A 124 -2.26 18.81 -15.39
N HIS A 125 -3.46 19.10 -14.90
CA HIS A 125 -3.91 20.44 -14.48
C HIS A 125 -3.95 20.66 -12.97
N GLY A 126 -3.35 19.76 -12.17
CA GLY A 126 -3.07 20.02 -10.75
C GLY A 126 -3.87 19.21 -9.72
N LEU A 127 -4.73 18.27 -10.14
CA LEU A 127 -5.34 17.31 -9.21
C LEU A 127 -4.25 16.55 -8.44
N ASP A 128 -4.19 16.67 -7.10
CA ASP A 128 -3.30 15.84 -6.29
C ASP A 128 -3.85 14.40 -6.19
N PRO A 129 -3.19 13.38 -6.76
CA PRO A 129 -3.62 12.00 -6.63
C PRO A 129 -3.50 11.44 -5.20
N ASN A 130 -2.90 12.22 -4.27
CA ASN A 130 -2.76 11.92 -2.86
C ASN A 130 -3.75 12.66 -1.97
N GLU A 131 -4.71 13.41 -2.50
CA GLU A 131 -5.75 14.03 -1.69
C GLU A 131 -6.54 12.96 -0.90
N ASP A 132 -6.99 13.28 0.32
CA ASP A 132 -7.85 12.42 1.17
C ASP A 132 -9.09 13.22 1.54
N LEU A 133 -10.00 13.40 0.57
CA LEU A 133 -11.28 14.06 0.80
C LEU A 133 -12.17 13.18 1.69
N ARG A 134 -12.04 13.42 3.00
CA ARG A 134 -12.96 12.91 4.01
C ARG A 134 -14.22 13.76 3.98
N PHE A 135 -15.29 13.23 3.38
CA PHE A 135 -16.61 13.82 3.51
C PHE A 135 -17.11 13.62 4.95
N GLU A 136 -16.97 14.65 5.79
CA GLU A 136 -17.58 14.71 7.13
C GLU A 136 -19.11 14.67 6.98
N GLY A 137 -19.69 13.48 7.20
CA GLY A 137 -21.11 13.22 6.97
C GLY A 137 -21.40 11.80 6.47
N ALA A 138 -20.42 11.13 5.84
CA ALA A 138 -20.56 9.75 5.40
C ALA A 138 -20.93 8.81 6.55
N VAL A 139 -22.12 8.21 6.47
CA VAL A 139 -22.66 7.26 7.46
C VAL A 139 -21.75 6.04 7.56
N GLU A 140 -21.53 5.54 8.78
CA GLU A 140 -20.86 4.26 9.04
C GLU A 140 -21.53 3.12 8.23
N GLY A 141 -20.94 2.78 7.07
CA GLY A 141 -21.47 1.78 6.15
C GLY A 141 -21.28 2.08 4.66
N HIS A 142 -21.16 3.36 4.27
CA HIS A 142 -20.93 3.75 2.87
C HIS A 142 -19.51 4.31 2.67
N SER A 143 -18.83 3.82 1.64
CA SER A 143 -17.37 3.71 1.59
C SER A 143 -16.65 4.95 1.02
N ASN A 144 -16.75 6.09 1.70
CA ASN A 144 -16.09 7.34 1.28
C ASN A 144 -14.73 7.57 1.99
N HIS A 145 -13.91 6.51 2.09
CA HIS A 145 -12.59 6.50 2.76
C HIS A 145 -11.42 6.08 1.84
N SER A 146 -11.68 5.94 0.54
CA SER A 146 -10.70 5.49 -0.45
C SER A 146 -10.10 6.65 -1.23
N ASN A 147 -8.78 6.80 -1.14
CA ASN A 147 -8.03 7.60 -2.12
C ASN A 147 -8.25 7.04 -3.55
N LEU A 148 -8.06 7.89 -4.57
CA LEU A 148 -8.24 7.51 -5.97
C LEU A 148 -7.45 6.25 -6.35
N LEU A 149 -6.25 6.07 -5.77
CA LEU A 149 -5.42 4.88 -6.05
C LEU A 149 -6.08 3.57 -5.60
N VAL A 150 -6.72 3.54 -4.42
CA VAL A 150 -7.45 2.35 -3.95
C VAL A 150 -8.77 2.19 -4.68
N ALA A 151 -9.48 3.27 -5.04
CA ALA A 151 -10.67 3.19 -5.89
C ALA A 151 -10.35 2.49 -7.24
N ALA A 152 -9.26 2.89 -7.90
CA ALA A 152 -8.77 2.24 -9.12
C ALA A 152 -8.46 0.74 -8.94
N VAL A 153 -7.91 0.35 -7.78
CA VAL A 153 -7.60 -1.06 -7.44
C VAL A 153 -8.89 -1.88 -7.25
N VAL A 154 -9.87 -1.34 -6.54
CA VAL A 154 -11.16 -1.98 -6.26
C VAL A 154 -11.94 -2.24 -7.55
N LEU A 155 -11.92 -1.28 -8.48
CA LEU A 155 -12.57 -1.37 -9.79
C LEU A 155 -11.74 -2.17 -10.82
N GLY A 156 -10.45 -2.42 -10.54
CA GLY A 156 -9.56 -3.16 -11.43
C GLY A 156 -9.03 -2.35 -12.63
N HIS A 157 -9.19 -1.03 -12.63
CA HIS A 157 -8.87 -0.14 -13.74
C HIS A 157 -7.36 0.15 -13.83
N ILE A 158 -6.61 -0.79 -14.42
CA ILE A 158 -5.14 -0.74 -14.47
C ILE A 158 -4.58 0.53 -15.15
N ASP A 159 -5.22 1.06 -16.18
CA ASP A 159 -4.74 2.28 -16.87
C ASP A 159 -4.94 3.54 -16.03
N GLN A 160 -5.97 3.58 -15.18
CA GLN A 160 -6.17 4.62 -14.18
C GLN A 160 -5.16 4.50 -13.04
N VAL A 161 -4.85 3.28 -12.58
CA VAL A 161 -3.74 3.04 -11.64
C VAL A 161 -2.40 3.53 -12.22
N ILE A 162 -2.13 3.23 -13.49
CA ILE A 162 -0.91 3.69 -14.17
C ILE A 162 -0.86 5.21 -14.22
N ALA A 163 -1.96 5.88 -14.63
CA ALA A 163 -2.04 7.34 -14.65
C ALA A 163 -1.76 7.96 -13.28
N LEU A 164 -2.42 7.47 -12.22
CA LEU A 164 -2.21 7.94 -10.85
C LEU A 164 -0.75 7.77 -10.40
N LEU A 165 -0.15 6.59 -10.59
CA LEU A 165 1.24 6.34 -10.22
C LEU A 165 2.27 7.11 -11.07
N ASP A 166 1.96 7.40 -12.34
CA ASP A 166 2.82 8.22 -13.21
C ASP A 166 2.80 9.70 -12.79
N HIS A 167 1.70 10.17 -12.20
CA HIS A 167 1.53 11.54 -11.66
C HIS A 167 1.80 11.64 -10.15
N GLY A 168 2.43 10.63 -9.54
CA GLY A 168 2.95 10.73 -8.16
C GLY A 168 2.00 10.26 -7.04
N ALA A 169 0.98 9.45 -7.35
CA ALA A 169 0.21 8.75 -6.33
C ALA A 169 1.12 7.86 -5.46
N ASN A 170 1.02 8.02 -4.15
CA ASN A 170 1.82 7.28 -3.19
C ASN A 170 1.28 5.85 -3.03
N VAL A 171 1.96 4.90 -3.69
CA VAL A 171 1.69 3.45 -3.62
C VAL A 171 1.69 2.87 -2.19
N ASN A 172 2.25 3.60 -1.23
CA ASN A 172 2.33 3.24 0.19
C ASN A 172 1.36 4.03 1.09
N LYS A 173 0.53 4.94 0.55
CA LYS A 173 -0.47 5.67 1.36
C LYS A 173 -1.57 4.70 1.78
N THR A 174 -1.54 4.30 3.05
CA THR A 174 -2.55 3.44 3.66
C THR A 174 -3.88 4.18 3.76
N VAL A 175 -4.98 3.45 3.60
CA VAL A 175 -6.36 3.97 3.75
C VAL A 175 -7.06 3.29 4.90
N ALA A 176 -8.07 3.93 5.47
CA ALA A 176 -8.93 3.30 6.47
C ALA A 176 -9.61 2.06 5.87
N SER A 177 -9.55 0.94 6.59
CA SER A 177 -10.11 -0.34 6.14
C SER A 177 -11.64 -0.33 6.25
N PRO A 178 -12.41 -0.68 5.20
CA PRO A 178 -13.85 -0.96 5.32
C PRO A 178 -14.17 -2.14 6.24
N LEU A 179 -13.18 -2.99 6.52
CA LEU A 179 -13.28 -4.04 7.53
C LEU A 179 -12.92 -3.42 8.89
N GLU A 180 -13.94 -3.12 9.71
CA GLU A 180 -13.94 -2.42 11.03
C GLU A 180 -12.93 -2.92 12.09
N LYS A 181 -12.16 -3.98 11.81
CA LYS A 181 -11.22 -4.63 12.72
C LYS A 181 -9.78 -4.68 12.22
N ILE A 182 -9.49 -4.06 11.09
CA ILE A 182 -8.13 -3.95 10.55
C ILE A 182 -7.73 -2.48 10.59
N SER A 183 -6.47 -2.24 10.97
CA SER A 183 -5.83 -0.91 10.89
C SER A 183 -5.77 -0.40 9.45
N ASP A 184 -5.25 0.81 9.27
CA ASP A 184 -4.95 1.37 7.96
C ASP A 184 -4.26 0.32 7.07
N THR A 185 -4.87 0.05 5.92
CA THR A 185 -4.51 -1.08 5.05
C THR A 185 -3.77 -0.55 3.82
N SER A 186 -2.69 -1.23 3.44
CA SER A 186 -1.88 -0.79 2.30
C SER A 186 -2.62 -1.01 0.97
N PRO A 187 -2.39 -0.17 -0.05
CA PRO A 187 -2.90 -0.41 -1.40
C PRO A 187 -2.49 -1.80 -1.94
N LEU A 188 -1.31 -2.31 -1.56
CA LEU A 188 -0.86 -3.64 -1.93
C LEU A 188 -1.75 -4.76 -1.38
N ALA A 189 -2.19 -4.67 -0.12
CA ALA A 189 -3.11 -5.64 0.47
C ALA A 189 -4.47 -5.65 -0.24
N PHE A 190 -5.00 -4.48 -0.64
CA PHE A 190 -6.24 -4.39 -1.43
C PHE A 190 -6.18 -5.19 -2.74
N THR A 191 -5.02 -5.25 -3.41
CA THR A 191 -4.88 -6.05 -4.65
C THR A 191 -5.22 -7.53 -4.43
N PHE A 192 -4.97 -8.09 -3.24
CA PHE A 192 -5.31 -9.47 -2.90
C PHE A 192 -6.80 -9.65 -2.59
N CYS A 193 -7.45 -8.66 -1.97
CA CYS A 193 -8.89 -8.68 -1.71
C CYS A 193 -9.72 -8.82 -3.00
N TYR A 194 -9.24 -8.24 -4.11
CA TYR A 194 -9.92 -8.21 -5.40
C TYR A 194 -9.26 -9.07 -6.49
N GLY A 195 -8.24 -9.88 -6.16
CA GLY A 195 -7.55 -10.76 -7.11
C GLY A 195 -6.79 -10.04 -8.23
N ALA A 196 -6.47 -8.76 -8.06
CA ALA A 196 -5.89 -7.87 -9.05
C ALA A 196 -4.39 -8.13 -9.27
N HIS A 197 -4.04 -9.28 -9.85
CA HIS A 197 -2.66 -9.74 -10.02
C HIS A 197 -1.75 -8.75 -10.75
N ASP A 198 -2.23 -8.11 -11.82
CA ASP A 198 -1.40 -7.24 -12.64
C ASP A 198 -1.15 -5.88 -11.96
N ILE A 199 -2.12 -5.42 -11.15
CA ILE A 199 -1.97 -4.25 -10.26
C ILE A 199 -1.02 -4.58 -9.09
N CYS A 200 -1.12 -5.78 -8.50
CA CYS A 200 -0.18 -6.28 -7.50
C CYS A 200 1.27 -6.27 -8.02
N ARG A 201 1.50 -6.80 -9.23
CA ARG A 201 2.80 -6.73 -9.91
C ARG A 201 3.25 -5.28 -10.11
N LEU A 202 2.36 -4.41 -10.58
CA LEU A 202 2.66 -2.99 -10.83
C LEU A 202 3.13 -2.29 -9.55
N PHE A 203 2.38 -2.43 -8.45
CA PHE A 203 2.72 -1.86 -7.14
C PHE A 203 4.08 -2.32 -6.63
N LEU A 204 4.36 -3.62 -6.65
CA LEU A 204 5.67 -4.18 -6.27
C LEU A 204 6.81 -3.67 -7.16
N THR A 205 6.55 -3.42 -8.44
CA THR A 205 7.53 -2.86 -9.39
C THR A 205 7.72 -1.35 -9.20
N ARG A 206 6.72 -0.65 -8.65
CA ARG A 206 6.71 0.79 -8.38
C ARG A 206 7.12 1.15 -6.94
N GLY A 207 7.66 0.19 -6.18
CA GLY A 207 8.22 0.45 -4.85
C GLY A 207 7.23 0.35 -3.69
N ALA A 208 6.19 -0.47 -3.82
CA ALA A 208 5.35 -0.84 -2.67
C ALA A 208 6.20 -1.54 -1.58
N ILE A 209 6.15 -1.00 -0.37
CA ILE A 209 6.83 -1.48 0.82
C ILE A 209 5.94 -2.53 1.48
N ILE A 210 6.46 -3.74 1.65
CA ILE A 210 5.73 -4.80 2.36
C ILE A 210 5.93 -4.66 3.86
N THR A 211 4.84 -4.44 4.59
CA THR A 211 4.82 -4.44 6.06
C THR A 211 4.56 -5.83 6.63
N THR A 212 4.79 -5.99 7.94
CA THR A 212 4.41 -7.20 8.69
C THR A 212 2.90 -7.50 8.64
N ASN A 213 2.06 -6.47 8.49
CA ASN A 213 0.62 -6.63 8.36
C ASN A 213 0.24 -7.21 6.98
N ASP A 214 0.88 -6.72 5.91
CA ASP A 214 0.64 -7.21 4.55
C ASP A 214 1.00 -8.68 4.42
N VAL A 215 2.10 -9.14 5.01
CA VAL A 215 2.48 -10.56 5.03
C VAL A 215 1.40 -11.42 5.69
N ASP A 216 0.83 -10.96 6.80
CA ASP A 216 -0.23 -11.65 7.55
C ASP A 216 -1.54 -11.72 6.73
N ILE A 217 -1.97 -10.57 6.19
CA ILE A 217 -3.16 -10.46 5.33
C ILE A 217 -3.02 -11.36 4.10
N VAL A 218 -1.88 -11.33 3.41
CA VAL A 218 -1.61 -12.14 2.21
C VAL A 218 -1.65 -13.64 2.52
N PHE A 219 -1.03 -14.10 3.63
CA PHE A 219 -1.16 -15.49 4.04
C PHE A 219 -2.61 -15.87 4.34
N GLY A 220 -3.33 -15.04 5.10
CA GLY A 220 -4.74 -15.25 5.44
C GLY A 220 -5.63 -15.38 4.20
N LEU A 221 -5.58 -14.40 3.30
CA LEU A 221 -6.38 -14.38 2.06
C LEU A 221 -6.01 -15.57 1.15
N CYS A 222 -4.73 -15.84 0.92
CA CYS A 222 -4.33 -16.95 0.06
C CYS A 222 -4.72 -18.32 0.62
N PHE A 223 -4.62 -18.55 1.94
CA PHE A 223 -5.07 -19.81 2.54
C PHE A 223 -6.60 -19.98 2.51
N GLN A 224 -7.37 -18.90 2.67
CA GLN A 224 -8.85 -18.98 2.54
C GLN A 224 -9.29 -19.19 1.08
N ALA A 225 -8.65 -18.50 0.12
CA ALA A 225 -8.86 -18.72 -1.31
C ALA A 225 -8.56 -20.17 -1.73
N CYS A 226 -7.47 -20.76 -1.21
CA CYS A 226 -7.12 -22.15 -1.47
C CYS A 226 -8.14 -23.18 -0.92
N LYS A 227 -9.00 -22.77 0.03
CA LYS A 227 -10.12 -23.55 0.57
C LYS A 227 -11.46 -23.28 -0.14
N GLY A 228 -11.51 -22.36 -1.10
CA GLY A 228 -12.73 -21.95 -1.80
C GLY A 228 -13.60 -20.95 -1.02
N GLY A 229 -13.06 -20.30 0.03
CA GLY A 229 -13.80 -19.39 0.91
C GLY A 229 -13.75 -17.90 0.52
N GLN A 230 -13.25 -17.55 -0.68
CA GLN A 230 -13.08 -16.16 -1.12
C GLN A 230 -13.77 -15.95 -2.47
N PRO A 231 -14.73 -15.00 -2.60
CA PRO A 231 -15.50 -14.81 -3.83
C PRO A 231 -14.69 -14.16 -4.96
N TYR A 232 -13.79 -13.23 -4.62
CA TYR A 232 -13.01 -12.45 -5.60
C TYR A 232 -11.59 -12.99 -5.85
N LEU A 233 -11.10 -13.90 -5.00
CA LEU A 233 -9.75 -14.46 -5.09
C LEU A 233 -9.82 -15.98 -5.27
N SER A 234 -9.68 -16.45 -6.52
CA SER A 234 -9.63 -17.89 -6.80
C SER A 234 -8.30 -18.52 -6.34
N ARG A 235 -8.30 -19.84 -6.15
CA ARG A 235 -7.11 -20.62 -5.76
C ARG A 235 -5.90 -20.35 -6.66
N ASP A 236 -6.08 -20.38 -7.97
CA ASP A 236 -4.95 -20.25 -8.91
C ASP A 236 -4.42 -18.81 -8.98
N VAL A 237 -5.32 -17.82 -8.89
CA VAL A 237 -4.94 -16.40 -8.78
C VAL A 237 -4.21 -16.16 -7.46
N ALA A 238 -4.69 -16.69 -6.35
CA ALA A 238 -4.02 -16.60 -5.05
C ALA A 238 -2.58 -17.14 -5.09
N ILE A 239 -2.37 -18.33 -5.64
CA ILE A 239 -1.04 -18.95 -5.73
C ILE A 239 -0.12 -18.12 -6.65
N LYS A 240 -0.65 -17.61 -7.77
CA LYS A 240 0.10 -16.73 -8.69
C LYS A 240 0.51 -15.42 -8.02
N MET A 241 -0.42 -14.72 -7.37
CA MET A 241 -0.16 -13.48 -6.65
C MET A 241 0.80 -13.67 -5.47
N PHE A 242 0.66 -14.77 -4.72
CA PHE A 242 1.57 -15.11 -3.61
C PHE A 242 3.01 -15.32 -4.10
N ALA A 243 3.19 -15.99 -5.24
CA ALA A 243 4.50 -16.13 -5.87
C ALA A 243 5.08 -14.77 -6.33
N THR A 244 4.25 -13.90 -6.92
CA THR A 244 4.63 -12.54 -7.33
C THR A 244 5.07 -11.68 -6.14
N PHE A 245 4.32 -11.70 -5.03
CA PHE A 245 4.60 -11.00 -3.79
C PHE A 245 5.95 -11.39 -3.19
N LEU A 246 6.25 -12.68 -3.07
CA LEU A 246 7.54 -13.14 -2.58
C LEU A 246 8.70 -12.91 -3.56
N HIS A 247 8.47 -13.04 -4.87
CA HIS A 247 9.53 -12.91 -5.89
C HIS A 247 9.95 -11.47 -6.14
N LEU A 248 8.99 -10.56 -6.31
CA LEU A 248 9.25 -9.16 -6.61
C LEU A 248 9.45 -8.35 -5.32
N GLY A 249 8.53 -8.49 -4.36
CA GLY A 249 8.52 -7.69 -3.13
C GLY A 249 9.56 -8.10 -2.10
N LYS A 250 9.98 -9.37 -2.10
CA LYS A 250 11.06 -9.91 -1.23
C LYS A 250 10.95 -9.46 0.25
N PRO A 251 9.80 -9.70 0.91
CA PRO A 251 9.61 -9.31 2.30
C PRO A 251 10.61 -9.98 3.25
N ASP A 252 10.83 -9.38 4.42
CA ASP A 252 11.77 -9.91 5.40
C ASP A 252 11.51 -11.40 5.70
N SER A 253 12.57 -12.22 5.62
CA SER A 253 12.43 -13.67 5.70
C SER A 253 12.07 -14.18 7.09
N ASP A 254 12.40 -13.45 8.15
CA ASP A 254 12.00 -13.84 9.50
C ASP A 254 10.58 -13.39 9.81
N VAL A 255 10.11 -12.27 9.25
CA VAL A 255 8.67 -11.92 9.22
C VAL A 255 7.85 -12.96 8.45
N VAL A 256 8.30 -13.38 7.26
CA VAL A 256 7.63 -14.44 6.49
C VAL A 256 7.62 -15.76 7.27
N ARG A 257 8.69 -16.10 7.99
CA ARG A 257 8.78 -17.30 8.82
C ARG A 257 7.79 -17.25 9.99
N ASP A 258 7.79 -16.17 10.76
CA ASP A 258 6.91 -15.95 11.91
C ASP A 258 5.43 -16.05 11.50
N LYS A 259 5.03 -15.28 10.48
CA LYS A 259 3.66 -15.30 9.96
C LYS A 259 3.30 -16.63 9.32
N PHE A 260 4.19 -17.30 8.61
CA PHE A 260 3.93 -18.63 8.08
C PHE A 260 3.71 -19.66 9.20
N ASP A 261 4.47 -19.56 10.30
CA ASP A 261 4.43 -20.52 11.39
C ASP A 261 3.30 -20.29 12.41
N SER A 262 2.71 -19.10 12.45
CA SER A 262 1.49 -18.81 13.24
C SER A 262 0.26 -19.63 12.79
N TYR A 263 0.13 -19.94 11.49
CA TYR A 263 -0.96 -20.76 10.96
C TYR A 263 -0.75 -22.25 11.26
N ALA A 264 -1.76 -22.92 11.81
CA ALA A 264 -1.71 -24.38 12.00
C ALA A 264 -1.41 -25.13 10.68
N PRO A 265 -0.52 -26.15 10.66
CA PRO A 265 -0.15 -26.86 9.43
C PRO A 265 -1.32 -27.46 8.64
N SER A 266 -2.41 -27.85 9.31
CA SER A 266 -3.65 -28.34 8.69
C SER A 266 -4.42 -27.28 7.89
N ASN A 267 -4.14 -25.99 8.09
CA ASN A 267 -4.75 -24.88 7.37
C ASN A 267 -3.93 -24.42 6.16
N ARG A 268 -2.67 -24.85 6.02
CA ARG A 268 -1.76 -24.35 4.99
C ARG A 268 -1.93 -25.12 3.68
N ASP A 269 -2.09 -24.41 2.56
CA ASP A 269 -2.11 -25.04 1.24
C ASP A 269 -0.74 -25.67 0.91
N PRO A 270 -0.67 -26.87 0.30
CA PRO A 270 0.61 -27.52 -0.05
C PRO A 270 1.46 -26.72 -1.05
N THR A 271 0.85 -25.99 -1.99
CA THR A 271 1.54 -25.20 -3.01
C THR A 271 2.17 -23.96 -2.39
N ILE A 272 1.36 -23.18 -1.66
CA ILE A 272 1.82 -22.02 -0.87
C ILE A 272 2.92 -22.46 0.11
N THR A 273 2.72 -23.58 0.82
CA THR A 273 3.70 -24.18 1.73
C THR A 273 5.05 -24.46 1.05
N ASN A 274 5.04 -25.02 -0.16
CA ASN A 274 6.27 -25.31 -0.89
C ASN A 274 6.95 -24.02 -1.39
N ILE A 275 6.18 -23.05 -1.89
CA ILE A 275 6.67 -21.73 -2.30
C ILE A 275 7.36 -21.03 -1.12
N THR A 276 6.70 -20.94 0.04
CA THR A 276 7.27 -20.32 1.25
C THR A 276 8.53 -21.04 1.73
N LYS A 277 8.54 -22.38 1.74
CA LYS A 277 9.74 -23.16 2.10
C LYS A 277 10.91 -22.91 1.16
N HIS A 278 10.66 -22.75 -0.14
CA HIS A 278 11.69 -22.40 -1.10
C HIS A 278 12.20 -20.96 -0.90
N TYR A 279 11.30 -20.00 -0.69
CA TYR A 279 11.64 -18.61 -0.36
C TYR A 279 12.57 -18.52 0.86
N LEU A 280 12.16 -19.11 1.99
CA LEU A 280 12.94 -19.15 3.25
C LEU A 280 14.27 -19.92 3.15
N GLN A 281 14.48 -20.69 2.08
CA GLN A 281 15.73 -21.39 1.77
C GLN A 281 16.62 -20.63 0.77
N GLY A 282 16.20 -19.45 0.29
CA GLY A 282 16.84 -18.74 -0.81
C GLY A 282 16.83 -19.51 -2.14
N ARG A 283 15.86 -20.42 -2.32
CA ARG A 283 15.73 -21.28 -3.51
C ARG A 283 14.66 -20.73 -4.45
N PRO A 284 14.90 -20.75 -5.78
CA PRO A 284 13.87 -20.43 -6.76
C PRO A 284 12.65 -21.34 -6.64
N PHE A 285 11.46 -20.73 -6.68
CA PHE A 285 10.14 -21.37 -6.71
C PHE A 285 9.32 -21.00 -7.96
N CYS A 286 9.74 -19.99 -8.70
CA CYS A 286 9.09 -19.51 -9.91
C CYS A 286 10.12 -19.12 -10.99
N CYS A 287 9.66 -18.88 -12.21
CA CYS A 287 10.47 -18.32 -13.28
C CYS A 287 10.86 -16.88 -12.93
N PHE A 288 12.16 -16.58 -12.93
CA PHE A 288 12.67 -15.27 -12.54
C PHE A 288 12.09 -14.09 -13.36
N VAL A 289 11.64 -14.35 -14.59
CA VAL A 289 11.22 -13.33 -15.57
C VAL A 289 9.71 -13.08 -15.62
N CYS A 290 8.89 -14.06 -15.24
CA CYS A 290 7.44 -14.00 -15.41
C CYS A 290 6.63 -14.70 -14.31
N GLU A 291 7.28 -15.08 -13.21
CA GLU A 291 6.74 -15.84 -12.06
C GLU A 291 5.99 -17.14 -12.37
N ALA A 292 6.04 -17.66 -13.60
CA ALA A 292 5.50 -18.98 -13.94
C ALA A 292 6.10 -20.07 -13.04
N LEU A 293 5.25 -20.87 -12.38
CA LEU A 293 5.65 -21.88 -11.39
C LEU A 293 6.21 -23.16 -12.02
N THR A 294 5.83 -23.44 -13.27
CA THR A 294 6.24 -24.61 -14.06
C THR A 294 6.86 -24.17 -15.39
N ALA A 295 7.44 -25.11 -16.15
CA ALA A 295 7.89 -24.84 -17.51
C ALA A 295 6.78 -25.18 -18.52
N LYS A 296 6.79 -24.54 -19.71
CA LYS A 296 5.76 -24.76 -20.75
C LYS A 296 5.65 -26.23 -21.19
N GLU A 297 6.77 -26.95 -21.17
CA GLU A 297 6.92 -28.31 -21.71
C GLU A 297 7.03 -29.40 -20.63
N ARG A 298 7.04 -29.03 -19.34
CA ARG A 298 7.22 -29.96 -18.19
C ARG A 298 6.93 -29.28 -16.86
N ASP A 299 6.51 -30.04 -15.85
CA ASP A 299 6.16 -29.52 -14.52
C ASP A 299 7.33 -28.81 -13.79
N LYS A 300 8.58 -29.08 -14.16
CA LYS A 300 9.77 -28.58 -13.45
C LYS A 300 10.48 -27.46 -14.21
N LEU A 301 10.71 -26.33 -13.54
CA LEU A 301 11.49 -25.21 -14.08
C LEU A 301 12.90 -25.62 -14.52
N HIS A 302 13.48 -24.84 -15.42
CA HIS A 302 14.87 -24.95 -15.86
C HIS A 302 15.77 -24.17 -14.90
N MET A 303 16.36 -24.89 -13.94
CA MET A 303 17.35 -24.33 -13.02
C MET A 303 18.63 -23.93 -13.75
N CYS A 304 19.20 -22.78 -13.44
CA CYS A 304 20.58 -22.47 -13.80
C CYS A 304 21.54 -23.41 -13.03
N PRO A 305 22.73 -23.79 -13.56
CA PRO A 305 23.70 -24.60 -12.82
C PRO A 305 24.12 -24.05 -11.45
N CYS A 306 24.03 -22.73 -11.24
CA CYS A 306 24.26 -22.07 -9.94
C CYS A 306 23.13 -22.27 -8.92
N ARG A 307 21.98 -22.83 -9.35
CA ARG A 307 20.74 -23.06 -8.59
C ARG A 307 20.06 -21.83 -7.97
N ASN A 308 20.63 -20.64 -8.14
CA ASN A 308 20.08 -19.38 -7.58
C ASN A 308 18.96 -18.75 -8.42
N VAL A 309 18.74 -19.21 -9.67
CA VAL A 309 17.65 -18.74 -10.54
C VAL A 309 17.05 -19.90 -11.35
N ALA A 310 15.79 -19.75 -11.72
CA ALA A 310 15.02 -20.72 -12.49
C ALA A 310 14.22 -20.03 -13.61
N TYR A 311 13.91 -20.77 -14.67
CA TYR A 311 13.22 -20.26 -15.87
C TYR A 311 12.16 -21.24 -16.37
N CYS A 312 11.03 -20.75 -16.87
CA CYS A 312 9.98 -21.59 -17.49
C CYS A 312 10.23 -21.93 -18.97
N SER A 313 11.11 -21.18 -19.64
CA SER A 313 11.50 -21.41 -21.04
C SER A 313 12.90 -20.88 -21.33
N ARG A 314 13.47 -21.29 -22.48
CA ARG A 314 14.73 -20.74 -22.99
C ARG A 314 14.63 -19.24 -23.30
N GLU A 315 13.46 -18.76 -23.71
CA GLU A 315 13.19 -17.33 -23.99
C GLU A 315 13.41 -16.50 -22.71
N CYS A 316 12.80 -16.93 -21.60
CA CYS A 316 12.97 -16.29 -20.29
C CYS A 316 14.44 -16.36 -19.82
N GLN A 317 15.11 -17.49 -20.01
CA GLN A 317 16.54 -17.59 -19.71
C GLN A 317 17.34 -16.55 -20.50
N VAL A 318 17.14 -16.42 -21.81
CA VAL A 318 17.89 -15.49 -22.67
C VAL A 318 17.61 -14.03 -22.30
N LYS A 319 16.36 -13.67 -21.98
CA LYS A 319 15.98 -12.30 -21.57
C LYS A 319 16.77 -11.84 -20.35
N HIS A 320 16.85 -12.65 -19.29
CA HIS A 320 17.59 -12.32 -18.06
C HIS A 320 19.10 -12.64 -18.12
N TRP A 321 19.57 -13.48 -19.06
CA TRP A 321 20.97 -13.94 -19.07
C TRP A 321 22.01 -12.82 -19.12
N ARG A 322 21.70 -11.67 -19.74
CA ARG A 322 22.61 -10.52 -19.81
C ARG A 322 22.99 -9.97 -18.43
N GLU A 323 22.05 -9.95 -17.50
CA GLU A 323 22.24 -9.55 -16.10
C GLU A 323 22.72 -10.73 -15.26
N HIS A 324 22.09 -11.90 -15.40
CA HIS A 324 22.44 -13.05 -14.56
C HIS A 324 23.89 -13.52 -14.75
N LYS A 325 24.44 -13.47 -15.97
CA LYS A 325 25.78 -14.00 -16.27
C LYS A 325 26.90 -13.38 -15.41
N VAL A 326 26.75 -12.14 -14.94
CA VAL A 326 27.77 -11.47 -14.09
C VAL A 326 27.62 -11.82 -12.61
N LEU A 327 26.43 -12.28 -12.19
CA LEU A 327 26.13 -12.74 -10.84
C LEU A 327 26.22 -14.27 -10.69
N CYS A 328 26.24 -15.00 -11.82
CA CYS A 328 26.22 -16.45 -11.85
C CYS A 328 27.52 -17.03 -11.27
N THR A 329 27.39 -17.82 -10.20
CA THR A 329 28.53 -18.45 -9.52
C THR A 329 29.04 -19.72 -10.21
N GLY A 330 28.47 -20.10 -11.35
CA GLY A 330 28.76 -21.37 -12.04
C GLY A 330 28.10 -22.59 -11.36
N PRO A 331 28.40 -23.82 -11.82
CA PRO A 331 27.87 -25.05 -11.24
C PRO A 331 28.19 -25.19 -9.74
N LEU A 332 27.23 -25.72 -8.98
CA LEU A 332 27.45 -26.12 -7.59
C LEU A 332 27.94 -27.57 -7.49
N ASN A 333 28.88 -27.83 -6.59
CA ASN A 333 29.34 -29.18 -6.25
C ASN A 333 28.30 -29.97 -5.43
N GLU A 334 28.62 -31.22 -5.06
CA GLU A 334 27.76 -32.09 -4.25
C GLU A 334 27.37 -31.49 -2.88
N ARG A 335 28.20 -30.60 -2.34
CA ARG A 335 27.94 -29.86 -1.09
C ARG A 335 27.18 -28.55 -1.29
N GLY A 336 26.75 -28.24 -2.51
CA GLY A 336 26.07 -26.99 -2.85
C GLY A 336 27.00 -25.77 -2.94
N GLU A 337 28.32 -25.95 -3.01
CA GLU A 337 29.29 -24.87 -3.08
C GLU A 337 29.70 -24.60 -4.54
N SER A 338 29.81 -23.33 -4.93
CA SER A 338 30.39 -22.94 -6.22
C SER A 338 31.91 -22.88 -6.16
N GLU A 339 32.59 -23.02 -7.31
CA GLU A 339 34.04 -22.82 -7.40
C GLU A 339 34.48 -21.45 -6.86
N ALA A 340 33.67 -20.40 -7.07
CA ALA A 340 33.96 -19.06 -6.56
C ALA A 340 33.98 -19.00 -5.03
N LEU A 341 33.06 -19.70 -4.36
CA LEU A 341 33.03 -19.80 -2.88
C LEU A 341 34.24 -20.60 -2.36
N VAL A 342 34.58 -21.72 -3.01
CA VAL A 342 35.74 -22.55 -2.66
C VAL A 342 37.05 -21.78 -2.88
N LYS A 343 37.18 -21.01 -3.97
CA LYS A 343 38.34 -20.14 -4.26
C LYS A 343 38.47 -18.96 -3.29
N LYS A 344 37.36 -18.42 -2.74
CA LYS A 344 37.42 -17.42 -1.64
C LYS A 344 37.92 -18.04 -0.33
N ARG A 345 37.34 -19.17 0.11
CA ARG A 345 37.75 -19.88 1.35
C ARG A 345 39.21 -20.33 1.33
N SER A 346 39.70 -20.81 0.19
CA SER A 346 41.10 -21.25 0.04
C SER A 346 42.11 -20.09 0.00
N LYS A 347 41.68 -18.85 -0.30
CA LYS A 347 42.51 -17.65 -0.16
C LYS A 347 42.61 -17.19 1.30
N THR A 348 41.51 -17.18 2.05
CA THR A 348 41.54 -16.83 3.47
C THR A 348 42.22 -17.88 4.34
N GLY A 349 42.22 -19.16 3.93
CA GLY A 349 42.90 -20.24 4.64
C GLY A 349 44.42 -20.37 4.43
N LYS A 350 45.05 -19.53 3.59
CA LYS A 350 46.48 -19.64 3.22
C LYS A 350 47.40 -18.54 3.78
N GLY A 351 46.94 -17.75 4.74
CA GLY A 351 47.68 -16.60 5.29
C GLY A 351 47.57 -16.45 6.81
N ALA A 352 47.97 -17.47 7.59
CA ALA A 352 48.03 -17.41 9.05
C ALA A 352 49.10 -18.37 9.63
N ALA A 353 50.37 -18.16 9.27
CA ALA A 353 51.49 -18.98 9.76
C ALA A 353 52.85 -18.23 9.80
N ALA A 354 52.87 -17.02 10.36
CA ALA A 354 54.04 -16.29 10.86
C ALA A 354 53.55 -15.02 11.57
N GLY A 355 54.01 -14.65 12.77
CA GLY A 355 54.80 -15.38 13.75
C GLY A 355 54.57 -14.74 15.13
N VAL A 356 54.68 -15.52 16.21
CA VAL A 356 54.49 -15.00 17.57
C VAL A 356 55.77 -14.32 18.03
N ALA A 357 55.68 -13.02 18.32
CA ALA A 357 56.70 -12.26 19.05
C ALA A 357 55.97 -11.40 20.09
N ASP A 358 56.17 -11.74 21.37
CA ASP A 358 55.54 -11.12 22.53
C ASP A 358 56.48 -10.08 23.13
N VAL A 359 56.03 -8.82 23.25
CA VAL A 359 56.71 -7.76 24.01
C VAL A 359 55.69 -6.82 24.67
N GLY A 360 55.46 -7.04 25.97
CA GLY A 360 55.52 -6.01 27.01
C GLY A 360 54.88 -4.63 26.81
N VAL A 361 53.66 -4.50 27.36
CA VAL A 361 53.05 -3.34 28.04
C VAL A 361 53.88 -2.05 28.18
N ALA A 362 53.30 -0.92 27.75
CA ALA A 362 53.40 0.38 28.41
C ALA A 362 52.07 1.17 28.24
N ASP A 363 51.69 1.91 29.28
CA ASP A 363 50.40 2.61 29.43
C ASP A 363 50.48 4.11 29.01
N VAL A 364 49.38 4.86 29.21
CA VAL A 364 49.17 6.32 29.14
C VAL A 364 48.43 6.84 27.90
N GLY A 365 47.25 7.45 28.13
CA GLY A 365 46.63 8.37 27.15
C GLY A 365 45.10 8.55 27.26
N VAL A 366 44.60 9.24 28.30
CA VAL A 366 43.18 9.58 28.43
C VAL A 366 42.79 10.74 27.50
N ALA A 367 41.64 10.62 26.83
CA ALA A 367 40.81 11.76 26.43
C ALA A 367 39.34 11.30 26.31
N ASP A 368 38.49 11.77 27.21
CA ASP A 368 37.05 11.53 27.22
C ASP A 368 36.31 12.88 27.09
N VAL A 369 35.37 12.94 26.15
CA VAL A 369 34.37 14.01 25.98
C VAL A 369 33.16 13.32 25.32
N GLY A 370 31.95 13.30 25.87
CA GLY A 370 31.43 14.01 27.03
C GLY A 370 30.11 14.69 26.65
N VAL A 371 28.99 14.16 27.14
CA VAL A 371 27.65 14.76 26.97
C VAL A 371 26.89 14.70 28.29
N ALA A 372 26.66 15.86 28.91
CA ALA A 372 25.65 16.08 29.95
C ALA A 372 24.27 16.25 29.26
N ASP A 373 23.11 15.85 29.79
CA ASP A 373 22.56 15.84 31.17
C ASP A 373 21.99 17.20 31.65
N VAL A 374 21.09 17.11 32.65
CA VAL A 374 20.27 18.15 33.35
C VAL A 374 18.89 18.43 32.71
N GLY A 375 17.75 18.35 33.45
CA GLY A 375 17.52 17.81 34.79
C GLY A 375 16.42 18.51 35.62
N GLY A 376 15.89 17.81 36.66
CA GLY A 376 15.07 18.34 37.77
C GLY A 376 13.57 18.57 37.48
N ALA A 377 12.64 18.62 38.46
CA ALA A 377 12.60 18.29 39.90
C ALA A 377 11.09 18.33 40.34
N GLU A 378 10.59 17.94 41.52
CA GLU A 378 11.08 17.31 42.76
C GLU A 378 9.87 16.66 43.52
N GLY A 379 10.04 16.07 44.72
CA GLY A 379 8.93 15.81 45.67
C GLY A 379 8.95 14.44 46.37
N ALA A 380 9.06 14.43 47.71
CA ALA A 380 9.16 13.22 48.53
C ALA A 380 7.97 13.06 49.49
N ASP A 381 7.64 11.81 49.86
CA ASP A 381 7.40 11.45 51.27
C ASP A 381 7.67 9.94 51.50
N ALA A 382 7.88 9.56 52.76
CA ALA A 382 8.24 8.21 53.18
C ALA A 382 7.13 7.55 54.01
N THR A 383 7.10 6.21 54.06
CA THR A 383 6.83 5.52 55.34
C THR A 383 7.31 4.07 55.39
N GLU A 384 7.64 3.65 56.60
CA GLU A 384 8.32 2.41 56.98
C GLU A 384 7.33 1.28 57.32
N LYS A 385 7.62 0.01 56.95
CA LYS A 385 7.66 -1.15 57.90
C LYS A 385 7.94 -2.55 57.29
N LYS A 386 8.98 -3.19 57.86
CA LYS A 386 9.09 -4.59 58.36
C LYS A 386 7.96 -5.58 57.98
N GLY A 387 8.21 -6.84 57.57
CA GLY A 387 9.46 -7.60 57.41
C GLY A 387 9.29 -9.14 57.55
N LYS A 388 10.42 -9.87 57.66
CA LYS A 388 10.59 -11.32 58.01
C LYS A 388 10.15 -12.44 57.03
N LYS A 389 11.17 -13.01 56.37
CA LYS A 389 11.62 -14.43 56.42
C LYS A 389 10.58 -15.54 56.73
N GLY A 390 10.40 -16.47 55.78
CA GLY A 390 9.95 -17.86 55.99
C GLY A 390 10.70 -18.82 55.04
N LYS A 391 11.16 -20.00 55.51
CA LYS A 391 12.12 -20.86 54.80
C LYS A 391 11.74 -22.36 54.88
N LYS A 392 12.06 -23.12 53.82
CA LYS A 392 12.23 -24.61 53.72
C LYS A 392 11.01 -25.53 53.48
N GLY A 393 11.28 -26.59 52.70
CA GLY A 393 10.59 -27.89 52.64
C GLY A 393 10.13 -28.25 51.21
N LYS A 394 10.84 -28.95 50.31
CA LYS A 394 11.79 -30.10 50.31
C LYS A 394 11.13 -31.50 50.31
N LYS A 395 11.29 -32.22 49.18
CA LYS A 395 10.97 -33.66 48.89
C LYS A 395 9.46 -33.98 48.70
N GLY A 396 9.06 -34.97 47.90
CA GLY A 396 9.81 -35.91 47.02
C GLY A 396 8.88 -36.61 46.02
N ARG A 397 9.36 -36.94 44.81
CA ARG A 397 9.76 -38.31 44.37
C ARG A 397 8.66 -39.38 44.42
N GLY A 398 8.03 -39.65 43.28
CA GLY A 398 7.20 -40.84 43.02
C GLY A 398 7.28 -41.25 41.55
N LYS A 399 7.69 -42.49 41.26
CA LYS A 399 7.81 -43.09 39.92
C LYS A 399 7.14 -44.46 39.96
N LYS A 400 6.76 -44.99 38.79
CA LYS A 400 5.90 -46.17 38.53
C LYS A 400 4.41 -45.82 38.48
N LYS A 401 3.60 -46.45 37.61
CA LYS A 401 3.89 -47.64 36.79
C LYS A 401 3.77 -47.33 35.29
#